data_AF-A0A0S4JDW8-F1
#
_entry.id   AF-A0A0S4JDW8-F1
#
_cell.length_a   1.000
_cell.length_b   1.000
_cell.length_c   1.000
_cell.angle_alpha   90.00
_cell.angle_beta   90.00
_cell.angle_gamma   90.00
#
_symmetry.space_group_name_H-M   'P 1'
#
loop_
_entity.id
_entity.type
_entity.pdbx_description
1 polymer ?
#
loop_
_entity_poly.entity_id
_entity_poly.type
_entity_poly.pdbx_seq_one_letter_code
_entity_poly.pdbx_strand_id
1 'polypeptide(L)'
;MEPWRQHLESGFSALNKKTNRVVETVSDSLKAAMSNMECEHCQLKCFDADMLVLPCAHHHCNDCIGDQLERLVGFIERRYPLVNSDGTNGILVCSKCHEVCVVKQKTVFSGSLHSKDRGNARRIVFEIDQERTSKLRNGSEVRRGFENQRRTPLGRFCSSSLLPFERSAFTKSEKNEALDFEKIDHEMSQNKKCWIEDWMFDKSCGDPQGWQYATNWSNQKKDWSLEPSAVKFVRRRLLIRACVSEAALQGK
;
A
#
# COMPACT_ATOMS: atom_id res chain seq x y z
N MET A 1 29.61 -62.12 9.36
CA MET A 1 28.87 -60.86 9.13
C MET A 1 28.24 -60.47 10.44
N GLU A 2 28.58 -59.30 10.97
CA GLU A 2 28.17 -58.91 12.32
C GLU A 2 26.72 -58.39 12.35
N PRO A 3 25.82 -59.02 13.14
CA PRO A 3 24.39 -58.69 13.15
C PRO A 3 24.09 -57.28 13.65
N TRP A 4 25.00 -56.66 14.41
CA TRP A 4 24.85 -55.29 14.92
C TRP A 4 24.91 -54.23 13.81
N ARG A 5 25.58 -54.52 12.68
CA ARG A 5 25.75 -53.58 11.55
C ARG A 5 24.44 -53.34 10.81
N GLN A 6 23.65 -54.40 10.61
CA GLN A 6 22.33 -54.32 9.98
C GLN A 6 21.31 -53.53 10.83
N HIS A 7 21.41 -53.62 12.16
CA HIS A 7 20.56 -52.84 13.07
C HIS A 7 20.92 -51.34 13.04
N LEU A 8 22.20 -50.99 12.91
CA LEU A 8 22.60 -49.59 12.76
C LEU A 8 22.19 -49.02 11.40
N GLU A 9 22.43 -49.73 10.30
CA GLU A 9 22.07 -49.27 8.94
C GLU A 9 20.55 -49.09 8.77
N SER A 10 19.74 -49.98 9.34
CA SER A 10 18.27 -49.84 9.36
C SER A 10 17.80 -48.67 10.24
N GLY A 11 18.46 -48.44 11.38
CA GLY A 11 18.21 -47.29 12.25
C GLY A 11 18.50 -45.95 11.55
N PHE A 12 19.65 -45.83 10.86
CA PHE A 12 20.00 -44.64 10.09
C PHE A 12 19.05 -44.41 8.89
N SER A 13 18.65 -45.48 8.19
CA SER A 13 17.68 -45.38 7.09
C SER A 13 16.31 -44.90 7.57
N ALA A 14 15.84 -45.39 8.73
CA ALA A 14 14.59 -44.97 9.33
C ALA A 14 14.62 -43.51 9.80
N LEU A 15 15.73 -43.07 10.38
CA LEU A 15 15.95 -41.66 10.75
C LEU A 15 15.94 -40.75 9.52
N ASN A 16 16.66 -41.09 8.45
CA ASN A 16 16.66 -40.31 7.20
C ASN A 16 15.27 -40.22 6.57
N LYS A 17 14.50 -41.33 6.54
CA LYS A 17 13.12 -41.30 6.04
C LYS A 17 12.22 -40.39 6.88
N LYS A 18 12.38 -40.39 8.21
CA LYS A 18 11.61 -39.52 9.10
C LYS A 18 11.97 -38.04 8.89
N THR A 19 13.26 -37.73 8.76
CA THR A 19 13.74 -36.36 8.48
C THR A 19 13.25 -35.86 7.13
N ASN A 20 13.34 -36.67 6.07
CA ASN A 20 12.85 -36.30 4.74
C ASN A 20 11.34 -36.04 4.74
N ARG A 21 10.57 -36.85 5.45
CA ARG A 21 9.11 -36.67 5.55
C ARG A 21 8.73 -35.40 6.30
N VAL A 22 9.49 -35.02 7.33
CA VAL A 22 9.30 -33.74 8.04
C VAL A 22 9.66 -32.57 7.11
N VAL A 23 10.74 -32.66 6.35
CA VAL A 23 11.14 -31.63 5.37
C VAL A 23 10.08 -31.47 4.27
N GLU A 24 9.54 -32.57 3.74
CA GLU A 24 8.45 -32.54 2.76
C GLU A 24 7.18 -31.91 3.35
N THR A 25 6.79 -32.32 4.57
CA THR A 25 5.59 -31.77 5.24
C THR A 25 5.73 -30.29 5.54
N VAL A 26 6.91 -29.84 5.98
CA VAL A 26 7.20 -28.42 6.18
C VAL A 26 7.22 -27.70 4.84
N SER A 27 7.82 -28.27 3.80
CA SER A 27 7.85 -27.68 2.46
C SER A 27 6.45 -27.53 1.87
N ASP A 28 5.58 -28.52 2.04
CA ASP A 28 4.20 -28.48 1.53
C ASP A 28 3.31 -27.58 2.39
N SER A 29 3.52 -27.53 3.70
CA SER A 29 2.87 -26.54 4.58
C SER A 29 3.34 -25.13 4.26
N LEU A 30 4.61 -24.94 3.92
CA LEU A 30 5.16 -23.66 3.45
C LEU A 30 4.54 -23.31 2.09
N LYS A 31 4.50 -24.23 1.11
CA LYS A 31 3.85 -24.00 -0.20
C LYS A 31 2.35 -23.71 -0.07
N ALA A 32 1.66 -24.35 0.87
CA ALA A 32 0.24 -24.12 1.14
C ALA A 32 0.02 -22.79 1.87
N ALA A 33 0.88 -22.42 2.83
CA ALA A 33 0.89 -21.09 3.44
C ALA A 33 1.29 -19.99 2.42
N MET A 34 2.12 -20.35 1.44
CA MET A 34 2.54 -19.52 0.32
C MET A 34 1.56 -19.56 -0.87
N SER A 35 0.37 -20.14 -0.67
CA SER A 35 -0.65 -20.20 -1.71
C SER A 35 -1.56 -18.98 -1.63
N ASN A 36 -1.24 -18.01 -2.51
CA ASN A 36 -2.05 -16.86 -2.90
C ASN A 36 -2.12 -15.71 -1.88
N MET A 37 -1.04 -14.94 -1.76
CA MET A 37 -1.16 -13.57 -1.28
C MET A 37 -1.78 -12.67 -2.36
N GLU A 38 -2.77 -11.86 -1.96
CA GLU A 38 -3.36 -10.83 -2.82
C GLU A 38 -2.57 -9.53 -2.66
N CYS A 39 -2.18 -8.94 -3.78
CA CYS A 39 -1.49 -7.65 -3.75
C CYS A 39 -2.46 -6.53 -3.34
N GLU A 40 -2.08 -5.72 -2.36
CA GLU A 40 -2.91 -4.62 -1.84
C GLU A 40 -3.12 -3.49 -2.86
N HIS A 41 -2.34 -3.48 -3.95
CA HIS A 41 -2.49 -2.51 -5.03
C HIS A 41 -3.41 -3.01 -6.16
N CYS A 42 -3.06 -4.13 -6.81
CA CYS A 42 -3.80 -4.64 -7.96
C CYS A 42 -4.90 -5.65 -7.60
N GLN A 43 -4.95 -6.12 -6.35
CA GLN A 43 -5.90 -7.12 -5.84
C GLN A 43 -5.83 -8.47 -6.59
N LEU A 44 -4.73 -8.71 -7.31
CA LEU A 44 -4.46 -9.98 -7.98
C LEU A 44 -3.70 -10.91 -7.04
N LYS A 45 -3.94 -12.22 -7.22
CA LYS A 45 -3.15 -13.27 -6.58
C LYS A 45 -1.78 -13.32 -7.25
N CYS A 46 -0.74 -13.08 -6.48
CA CYS A 46 0.64 -13.06 -6.95
C CYS A 46 1.42 -14.21 -6.31
N PHE A 47 2.53 -14.60 -6.94
CA PHE A 47 3.47 -15.52 -6.32
C PHE A 47 4.20 -14.80 -5.19
N ASP A 48 4.37 -15.45 -4.05
CA ASP A 48 5.06 -14.86 -2.89
C ASP A 48 6.47 -14.38 -3.19
N ALA A 49 7.19 -15.08 -4.08
CA ALA A 49 8.51 -14.67 -4.53
C ALA A 49 8.50 -13.32 -5.28
N ASP A 50 7.33 -12.88 -5.74
CA ASP A 50 7.08 -11.59 -6.38
C ASP A 50 6.45 -10.57 -5.44
N MET A 51 6.34 -10.87 -4.15
CA MET A 51 5.74 -9.98 -3.16
C MET A 51 6.79 -9.37 -2.24
N LEU A 52 6.68 -8.06 -2.02
CA LEU A 52 7.36 -7.35 -0.96
C LEU A 52 6.39 -7.07 0.18
N VAL A 53 6.79 -7.42 1.40
CA VAL A 53 6.08 -7.02 2.61
C VAL A 53 6.65 -5.69 3.09
N LEU A 54 5.82 -4.66 3.10
CA LEU A 54 6.19 -3.34 3.59
C LEU A 54 6.24 -3.33 5.13
N PRO A 55 6.91 -2.34 5.76
CA PRO A 55 6.95 -2.26 7.23
C PRO A 55 5.60 -2.08 7.90
N CYS A 56 4.58 -1.61 7.16
CA CYS A 56 3.19 -1.57 7.59
C CYS A 56 2.46 -2.92 7.50
N ALA A 57 3.17 -4.02 7.23
CA ALA A 57 2.65 -5.37 7.03
C ALA A 57 1.70 -5.55 5.84
N HIS A 58 1.68 -4.60 4.90
CA HIS A 58 0.94 -4.71 3.65
C HIS A 58 1.82 -5.32 2.54
N HIS A 59 1.19 -6.08 1.64
CA HIS A 59 1.86 -6.89 0.63
C HIS A 59 1.68 -6.27 -0.76
N HIS A 60 2.77 -6.05 -1.48
CA HIS A 60 2.75 -5.46 -2.81
C HIS A 60 3.57 -6.30 -3.79
N CYS A 61 3.05 -6.54 -4.99
CA CYS A 61 3.82 -7.26 -6.00
C CYS A 61 4.90 -6.37 -6.63
N ASN A 62 5.98 -6.99 -7.10
CA ASN A 62 7.12 -6.30 -7.71
C ASN A 62 6.70 -5.43 -8.90
N ASP A 63 5.75 -5.89 -9.72
CA ASP A 63 5.24 -5.10 -10.85
C ASP A 63 4.57 -3.81 -10.38
N CYS A 64 3.71 -3.90 -9.37
CA CYS A 64 3.05 -2.73 -8.79
C CYS A 64 4.04 -1.78 -8.11
N ILE A 65 5.10 -2.30 -7.51
CA ILE A 65 6.16 -1.48 -6.92
C ILE A 65 6.93 -0.75 -8.01
N GLY A 66 7.34 -1.44 -9.07
CA GLY A 66 8.03 -0.84 -10.22
C GLY A 66 7.23 0.32 -10.82
N ASP A 67 5.95 0.07 -11.13
CA ASP A 67 5.03 1.08 -11.66
C ASP A 67 4.88 2.29 -10.72
N GLN A 68 4.78 2.05 -9.41
CA GLN A 68 4.66 3.14 -8.44
C GLN A 68 5.94 3.96 -8.34
N LEU A 69 7.11 3.33 -8.32
CA LEU A 69 8.40 4.03 -8.27
C LEU A 69 8.57 4.97 -9.47
N GLU A 70 8.27 4.49 -10.68
CA GLU A 70 8.38 5.31 -11.89
C GLU A 70 7.45 6.53 -11.85
N ARG A 71 6.19 6.33 -11.42
CA ARG A 71 5.21 7.42 -11.30
C ARG A 71 5.60 8.43 -10.22
N LEU A 72 6.08 7.96 -9.08
CA LEU A 72 6.40 8.80 -7.93
C LEU A 72 7.62 9.68 -8.19
N VAL A 73 8.67 9.12 -8.77
CA VAL A 73 9.87 9.88 -9.16
C VAL A 73 9.49 11.00 -10.11
N GLY A 74 8.74 10.70 -11.17
CA GLY A 74 8.27 11.72 -12.11
C GLY A 74 7.33 12.75 -11.48
N PHE A 75 6.55 12.38 -10.46
CA PHE A 75 5.72 13.34 -9.71
C PHE A 75 6.58 14.31 -8.90
N ILE A 76 7.54 13.78 -8.12
CA ILE A 76 8.37 14.60 -7.23
C ILE A 76 9.27 15.53 -8.05
N GLU A 77 9.93 15.03 -9.09
CA GLU A 77 10.82 15.84 -9.94
C GLU A 77 10.09 16.99 -10.62
N ARG A 78 8.86 16.77 -11.11
CA ARG A 78 8.05 17.83 -11.71
C ARG A 78 7.61 18.89 -10.71
N ARG A 79 7.29 18.50 -9.48
CA ARG A 79 6.71 19.41 -8.47
C ARG A 79 7.76 20.08 -7.59
N TYR A 80 8.93 19.46 -7.42
CA TYR A 80 10.00 19.89 -6.53
C TYR A 80 11.38 19.78 -7.23
N PRO A 81 11.65 20.61 -8.25
CA PRO A 81 12.85 20.47 -9.10
C PRO A 81 14.18 20.73 -8.36
N LEU A 82 14.13 21.28 -7.15
CA LEU A 82 15.31 21.54 -6.31
C LEU A 82 15.66 20.36 -5.38
N VAL A 83 14.81 19.33 -5.33
CA VAL A 83 15.09 18.11 -4.57
C VAL A 83 16.02 17.24 -5.39
N ASN A 84 17.16 16.84 -4.80
CA ASN A 84 18.11 15.93 -5.45
C ASN A 84 17.43 14.59 -5.77
N SER A 85 17.47 14.17 -7.04
CA SER A 85 16.93 12.91 -7.56
C SER A 85 17.47 11.68 -6.81
N ASP A 86 18.69 11.75 -6.28
CA ASP A 86 19.27 10.64 -5.52
C ASP A 86 18.52 10.37 -4.21
N GLY A 87 17.96 11.42 -3.59
CA GLY A 87 17.19 11.32 -2.34
C GLY A 87 15.80 10.73 -2.53
N THR A 88 15.21 10.92 -3.71
CA THR A 88 13.86 10.47 -4.06
C THR A 88 13.82 9.04 -4.62
N ASN A 89 14.98 8.53 -5.04
CA ASN A 89 15.10 7.16 -5.54
C ASN A 89 14.70 6.13 -4.50
N GLY A 90 13.76 5.26 -4.91
CA GLY A 90 13.25 4.16 -4.12
C GLY A 90 12.15 4.54 -3.13
N ILE A 91 11.67 5.80 -3.10
CA ILE A 91 10.54 6.16 -2.23
C ILE A 91 9.27 5.48 -2.75
N LEU A 92 8.56 4.82 -1.85
CA LEU A 92 7.31 4.12 -2.12
C LEU A 92 6.25 4.55 -1.08
N VAL A 93 5.01 4.69 -1.53
CA VAL A 93 3.86 4.93 -0.65
C VAL A 93 2.97 3.69 -0.68
N CYS A 94 2.70 3.12 0.50
CA CYS A 94 1.79 1.98 0.58
C CYS A 94 0.40 2.37 0.08
N SER A 95 -0.14 1.71 -0.94
CA SER A 95 -1.46 2.05 -1.50
C SER A 95 -2.65 1.75 -0.58
N LYS A 96 -2.41 1.15 0.60
CA LYS A 96 -3.45 0.84 1.59
C LYS A 96 -3.43 1.82 2.76
N CYS A 97 -2.30 1.97 3.45
CA CYS A 97 -2.21 2.86 4.60
C CYS A 97 -1.57 4.22 4.31
N HIS A 98 -1.02 4.42 3.10
CA HIS A 98 -0.29 5.61 2.68
C HIS A 98 0.97 5.91 3.51
N GLU A 99 1.46 4.93 4.27
CA GLU A 99 2.76 5.06 4.92
C GLU A 99 3.89 5.03 3.90
N VAL A 100 4.87 5.88 4.13
CA VAL A 100 6.04 6.03 3.28
C VAL A 100 7.10 5.01 3.68
N CYS A 101 7.79 4.46 2.69
CA CYS A 101 8.96 3.62 2.88
C CYS A 101 9.96 3.81 1.73
N VAL A 102 11.14 3.23 1.90
CA VAL A 102 12.20 3.26 0.90
C VAL A 102 12.56 1.84 0.52
N VAL A 103 12.61 1.56 -0.77
CA VAL A 103 13.04 0.30 -1.35
C VAL A 103 14.35 0.45 -2.11
N LYS A 104 15.16 -0.62 -2.10
CA LYS A 104 16.33 -0.80 -2.95
C LYS A 104 16.02 -1.84 -4.01
N GLN A 105 16.36 -1.51 -5.25
CA GLN A 105 16.34 -2.47 -6.33
C GLN A 105 17.58 -3.36 -6.26
N LYS A 106 17.38 -4.68 -6.23
CA LYS A 106 18.44 -5.68 -6.33
C LYS A 106 18.23 -6.51 -7.59
N THR A 107 19.32 -6.84 -8.27
CA THR A 107 19.30 -7.79 -9.38
C THR A 107 19.77 -9.13 -8.87
N VAL A 108 18.92 -10.15 -8.95
CA VAL A 108 19.26 -11.51 -8.51
C VAL A 108 19.49 -12.37 -9.75
N PHE A 109 20.61 -13.10 -9.74
CA PHE A 109 20.90 -14.13 -10.73
C PHE A 109 20.29 -15.44 -10.29
N SER A 110 19.22 -15.84 -10.97
CA SER A 110 18.54 -17.13 -10.75
C SER A 110 19.36 -18.26 -11.40
N GLY A 111 20.42 -18.71 -10.72
CA GLY A 111 21.14 -19.93 -11.13
C GLY A 111 20.32 -21.21 -10.92
N SER A 112 19.43 -21.24 -9.91
CA SER A 112 18.74 -22.46 -9.44
C SER A 112 17.22 -22.48 -9.63
N LEU A 113 16.60 -21.36 -10.06
CA LEU A 113 15.16 -21.27 -10.37
C LEU A 113 14.84 -21.60 -11.85
N HIS A 114 15.75 -22.33 -12.50
CA HIS A 114 15.75 -22.66 -13.94
C HIS A 114 14.52 -23.41 -14.45
N SER A 115 13.70 -24.02 -13.58
CA SER A 115 12.59 -24.87 -14.04
C SER A 115 11.24 -24.16 -14.15
N LYS A 116 11.10 -22.90 -13.69
CA LYS A 116 9.81 -22.19 -13.69
C LYS A 116 9.82 -20.78 -14.26
N ASP A 117 10.96 -20.09 -14.26
CA ASP A 117 11.06 -18.76 -14.88
C ASP A 117 11.43 -18.88 -16.37
N ARG A 118 10.75 -18.08 -17.20
CA ARG A 118 10.83 -18.08 -18.68
C ARG A 118 12.18 -17.59 -19.19
N GLY A 119 13.22 -18.40 -19.04
CA GLY A 119 14.56 -18.13 -19.55
C GLY A 119 15.47 -17.43 -18.54
N ASN A 120 16.77 -17.45 -18.86
CA ASN A 120 17.91 -16.98 -18.05
C ASN A 120 17.93 -15.45 -17.76
N ALA A 121 16.78 -14.83 -17.55
CA ALA A 121 16.64 -13.41 -17.35
C ALA A 121 17.07 -13.01 -15.93
N ARG A 122 17.89 -11.96 -15.85
CA ARG A 122 18.14 -11.23 -14.61
C ARG A 122 16.79 -10.80 -14.01
N ARG A 123 16.50 -11.21 -12.78
CA ARG A 123 15.27 -10.82 -12.09
C ARG A 123 15.53 -9.61 -11.21
N ILE A 124 14.69 -8.60 -11.35
CA ILE A 124 14.67 -7.44 -10.46
C ILE A 124 13.81 -7.82 -9.26
N VAL A 125 14.37 -7.65 -8.06
CA VAL A 125 13.65 -7.77 -6.79
C VAL A 125 13.83 -6.50 -5.99
N PHE A 126 12.90 -6.23 -5.09
CA PHE A 126 12.98 -5.08 -4.20
C PHE A 126 13.23 -5.52 -2.76
N GLU A 127 13.93 -4.70 -2.01
CA GLU A 127 14.15 -4.89 -0.57
C GLU A 127 13.92 -3.58 0.17
N ILE A 128 13.38 -3.63 1.38
CA ILE A 128 13.21 -2.44 2.22
C ILE A 128 14.57 -1.93 2.71
N ASP A 129 14.87 -0.66 2.44
CA ASP A 129 15.92 0.05 3.14
C ASP A 129 15.41 0.49 4.51
N GLN A 130 15.66 -0.33 5.53
CA GLN A 130 15.16 -0.09 6.89
C GLN A 130 15.68 1.22 7.50
N GLU A 131 16.93 1.58 7.23
CA GLU A 131 17.55 2.78 7.78
C GLU A 131 16.92 4.03 7.15
N ARG A 132 16.89 4.11 5.82
CA ARG A 132 16.26 5.24 5.11
C ARG A 132 14.76 5.29 5.39
N THR A 133 14.09 4.16 5.48
CA THR A 133 12.65 4.12 5.80
C THR A 133 12.37 4.70 7.17
N SER A 134 13.17 4.37 8.19
CA SER A 134 12.98 4.90 9.54
C SER A 134 13.17 6.42 9.59
N LYS A 135 14.22 6.93 8.93
CA LYS A 135 14.47 8.38 8.78
C LYS A 135 13.32 9.08 8.07
N LEU A 136 12.87 8.52 6.94
CA LEU A 136 11.79 9.08 6.14
C LEU A 136 10.46 9.10 6.89
N ARG A 137 10.14 8.02 7.61
CA ARG A 137 8.92 7.89 8.42
C ARG A 137 8.82 8.95 9.50
N ASN A 138 9.92 9.25 10.20
CA ASN A 138 9.96 10.29 11.24
C ASN A 138 9.65 11.69 10.69
N GLY A 139 10.00 11.94 9.43
CA GLY A 139 9.67 13.18 8.72
C GLY A 139 8.36 13.14 7.94
N SER A 140 7.64 12.01 7.95
CA SER A 140 6.43 11.81 7.14
C SER A 140 5.14 12.03 7.92
N GLU A 141 4.10 12.42 7.20
CA GLU A 141 2.76 12.56 7.75
C GLU A 141 1.73 12.15 6.69
N VAL A 142 0.65 11.51 7.14
CA VAL A 142 -0.49 11.16 6.28
C VAL A 142 -1.65 12.08 6.62
N ARG A 143 -2.00 12.96 5.68
CA ARG A 143 -3.13 13.88 5.81
C ARG A 143 -4.39 13.23 5.28
N ARG A 144 -5.52 13.55 5.93
CA ARG A 144 -6.83 12.97 5.63
C ARG A 144 -7.88 14.06 5.52
N GLY A 145 -8.88 13.81 4.71
CA GLY A 145 -10.07 14.63 4.56
C GLY A 145 -11.20 13.83 3.93
N PHE A 146 -12.34 14.44 3.72
CA PHE A 146 -13.47 13.82 3.05
C PHE A 146 -13.91 14.68 1.87
N GLU A 147 -14.22 14.04 0.76
CA GLU A 147 -15.05 14.64 -0.29
C GLU A 147 -16.50 14.25 -0.03
N ASN A 148 -17.41 15.22 -0.12
CA ASN A 148 -18.82 15.10 0.20
C ASN A 148 -19.67 15.45 -1.02
N GLN A 149 -20.71 14.65 -1.26
CA GLN A 149 -21.68 14.90 -2.34
C GLN A 149 -23.09 14.58 -1.87
N ARG A 150 -24.07 15.30 -2.42
CA ARG A 150 -25.51 15.03 -2.22
C ARG A 150 -26.14 14.73 -3.58
N ARG A 151 -27.27 14.03 -3.57
CA ARG A 151 -28.20 13.98 -4.70
C ARG A 151 -29.60 14.37 -4.25
N THR A 152 -30.37 14.90 -5.20
CA THR A 152 -31.82 15.02 -5.06
C THR A 152 -32.48 13.64 -5.31
N PRO A 153 -33.77 13.44 -4.98
CA PRO A 153 -34.43 12.15 -5.15
C PRO A 153 -34.32 11.54 -6.55
N LEU A 154 -34.32 12.38 -7.58
CA LEU A 154 -34.20 11.99 -8.99
C LEU A 154 -32.85 12.39 -9.61
N GLY A 155 -31.94 12.97 -8.82
CA GLY A 155 -30.67 13.50 -9.29
C GLY A 155 -29.50 12.53 -9.15
N ARG A 156 -28.35 12.95 -9.67
CA ARG A 156 -27.05 12.29 -9.47
C ARG A 156 -26.33 12.91 -8.27
N PHE A 157 -25.39 12.16 -7.69
CA PHE A 157 -24.52 12.71 -6.66
C PHE A 157 -23.60 13.78 -7.25
N CYS A 158 -23.60 14.97 -6.65
CA CYS A 158 -22.73 16.07 -7.02
C CYS A 158 -22.44 16.95 -5.80
N SER A 159 -21.27 17.59 -5.77
CA SER A 159 -20.94 18.60 -4.75
C SER A 159 -21.81 19.86 -4.90
N SER A 160 -22.22 20.23 -6.12
CA SER A 160 -23.11 21.38 -6.35
C SER A 160 -24.55 21.16 -5.87
N SER A 161 -24.91 19.92 -5.51
CA SER A 161 -26.23 19.58 -4.93
C SER A 161 -26.24 19.63 -3.40
N LEU A 162 -25.12 20.01 -2.76
CA LEU A 162 -25.07 20.28 -1.33
C LEU A 162 -25.90 21.52 -1.02
N LEU A 163 -26.71 21.46 0.04
CA LEU A 163 -27.51 22.60 0.48
C LEU A 163 -26.61 23.62 1.21
N PRO A 164 -26.97 24.93 1.22
CA PRO A 164 -26.11 25.97 1.81
C PRO A 164 -25.70 25.77 3.28
N PHE A 165 -26.52 25.07 4.06
CA PHE A 165 -26.29 24.82 5.49
C PHE A 165 -25.75 23.41 5.79
N GLU A 166 -25.41 22.67 4.74
CA GLU A 166 -24.85 21.33 4.87
C GLU A 166 -23.34 21.34 5.00
N ARG A 167 -22.76 20.15 4.84
CA ARG A 167 -21.33 20.00 4.80
C ARG A 167 -20.70 20.65 3.57
N SER A 168 -19.50 21.19 3.75
CA SER A 168 -18.68 21.63 2.62
C SER A 168 -18.36 20.46 1.70
N ALA A 169 -18.13 20.75 0.41
CA ALA A 169 -17.73 19.73 -0.57
C ALA A 169 -16.47 18.96 -0.14
N PHE A 170 -15.59 19.61 0.61
CA PHE A 170 -14.44 18.97 1.23
C PHE A 170 -14.35 19.33 2.72
N THR A 171 -14.10 18.34 3.57
CA THR A 171 -14.04 18.52 5.04
C THR A 171 -12.84 17.81 5.65
N LYS A 172 -12.16 18.41 6.63
CA LYS A 172 -11.00 17.85 7.35
C LYS A 172 -11.35 16.63 8.17
N SER A 173 -12.55 16.62 8.74
CA SER A 173 -13.00 15.61 9.67
C SER A 173 -14.51 15.39 9.54
N GLU A 174 -15.04 14.43 10.31
CA GLU A 174 -16.48 14.19 10.37
C GLU A 174 -17.27 15.36 10.97
N LYS A 175 -16.59 16.30 11.64
CA LYS A 175 -17.19 17.47 12.31
C LYS A 175 -17.54 18.63 11.38
N ASN A 176 -17.47 18.43 10.06
CA ASN A 176 -17.79 19.45 9.05
C ASN A 176 -16.87 20.69 9.06
N GLU A 177 -15.62 20.53 9.47
CA GLU A 177 -14.62 21.58 9.29
C GLU A 177 -14.18 21.60 7.83
N ALA A 178 -14.34 22.73 7.14
CA ALA A 178 -13.98 22.84 5.72
C ALA A 178 -12.49 22.50 5.49
N LEU A 179 -12.23 21.73 4.44
CA LEU A 179 -10.88 21.43 3.98
C LEU A 179 -10.48 22.50 2.96
N ASP A 180 -9.56 23.36 3.38
CA ASP A 180 -8.97 24.40 2.53
C ASP A 180 -7.63 23.91 2.00
N PHE A 181 -7.61 23.55 0.71
CA PHE A 181 -6.41 23.02 0.06
C PHE A 181 -5.30 24.06 -0.10
N GLU A 182 -5.65 25.33 -0.33
CA GLU A 182 -4.67 26.41 -0.49
C GLU A 182 -3.97 26.69 0.84
N LYS A 183 -4.75 26.77 1.92
CA LYS A 183 -4.19 26.91 3.28
C LYS A 183 -3.29 25.73 3.62
N ILE A 184 -3.71 24.51 3.29
CA ILE A 184 -2.90 23.32 3.51
C ILE A 184 -1.58 23.40 2.73
N ASP A 185 -1.63 23.72 1.44
CA ASP A 185 -0.42 23.84 0.62
C ASP A 185 0.52 24.95 1.13
N HIS A 186 -0.05 26.05 1.63
CA HIS A 186 0.71 27.11 2.28
C HIS A 186 1.40 26.63 3.57
N GLU A 187 0.66 25.94 4.46
CA GLU A 187 1.21 25.34 5.69
C GLU A 187 2.34 24.34 5.36
N MET A 188 2.19 23.56 4.29
CA MET A 188 3.21 22.62 3.84
C MET A 188 4.50 23.32 3.43
N SER A 189 4.39 24.39 2.64
CA SER A 189 5.54 25.20 2.23
C SER A 189 6.23 25.85 3.43
N GLN A 190 5.48 26.44 4.36
CA GLN A 190 6.05 27.05 5.57
C GLN A 190 6.82 26.05 6.44
N ASN A 191 6.31 24.82 6.54
CA ASN A 191 6.92 23.76 7.33
C ASN A 191 8.00 22.96 6.58
N LYS A 192 8.42 23.41 5.39
CA LYS A 192 9.38 22.72 4.52
C LYS A 192 9.01 21.25 4.32
N LYS A 193 7.73 21.00 4.03
CA LYS A 193 7.20 19.68 3.71
C LYS A 193 6.75 19.66 2.25
N CYS A 194 6.92 18.51 1.62
CA CYS A 194 6.54 18.25 0.24
C CYS A 194 5.54 17.10 0.19
N TRP A 195 4.58 17.22 -0.72
CA TRP A 195 3.70 16.13 -1.09
C TRP A 195 4.50 15.11 -1.91
N ILE A 196 4.36 13.84 -1.58
CA ILE A 196 5.02 12.78 -2.36
C ILE A 196 4.06 12.12 -3.35
N GLU A 197 2.75 12.33 -3.18
CA GLU A 197 1.69 11.86 -4.08
C GLU A 197 0.60 12.94 -4.20
N ASP A 198 -0.34 12.75 -5.13
CA ASP A 198 -1.58 13.52 -5.18
C ASP A 198 -2.63 13.01 -4.18
N TRP A 199 -3.70 13.76 -3.99
CA TRP A 199 -4.83 13.29 -3.18
C TRP A 199 -5.43 12.03 -3.81
N MET A 200 -5.37 10.94 -3.07
CA MET A 200 -5.97 9.66 -3.43
C MET A 200 -7.22 9.44 -2.57
N PHE A 201 -8.12 8.57 -3.02
CA PHE A 201 -9.23 8.12 -2.20
C PHE A 201 -8.96 6.72 -1.64
N ASP A 202 -9.38 6.49 -0.41
CA ASP A 202 -9.24 5.19 0.25
C ASP A 202 -10.26 4.19 -0.31
N LYS A 203 -9.76 3.22 -1.07
CA LYS A 203 -10.57 2.14 -1.65
C LYS A 203 -11.00 1.10 -0.62
N SER A 204 -10.34 1.02 0.54
CA SER A 204 -10.68 0.07 1.59
C SER A 204 -11.93 0.46 2.38
N CYS A 205 -12.35 1.72 2.27
CA CYS A 205 -13.39 2.30 3.11
C CYS A 205 -14.74 2.52 2.40
N GLY A 206 -15.00 1.96 1.23
CA GLY A 206 -16.22 2.26 0.46
C GLY A 206 -16.53 1.25 -0.62
N ASP A 207 -17.34 1.69 -1.59
CA ASP A 207 -17.46 1.03 -2.89
C ASP A 207 -16.10 1.03 -3.64
N PRO A 208 -15.99 0.43 -4.85
CA PRO A 208 -14.72 0.42 -5.60
C PRO A 208 -14.12 1.81 -5.91
N GLN A 209 -14.88 2.89 -5.75
CA GLN A 209 -14.44 4.28 -5.89
C GLN A 209 -14.26 4.99 -4.53
N GLY A 210 -14.33 4.24 -3.42
CA GLY A 210 -14.17 4.71 -2.05
C GLY A 210 -15.39 5.40 -1.45
N TRP A 211 -16.55 5.38 -2.14
CA TRP A 211 -17.75 6.07 -1.63
C TRP A 211 -18.47 5.26 -0.55
N GLN A 212 -18.88 5.99 0.49
CA GLN A 212 -19.77 5.57 1.54
C GLN A 212 -21.10 6.33 1.42
N TYR A 213 -22.22 5.66 1.66
CA TYR A 213 -23.56 6.18 1.38
C TYR A 213 -24.43 6.26 2.65
N ALA A 214 -25.10 7.40 2.86
CA ALA A 214 -26.04 7.57 3.96
C ALA A 214 -27.34 8.25 3.49
N THR A 215 -28.41 8.09 4.29
CA THR A 215 -29.68 8.78 4.04
C THR A 215 -29.54 10.28 4.32
N ASN A 216 -28.79 10.62 5.36
CA ASN A 216 -28.42 11.99 5.72
C ASN A 216 -27.01 12.02 6.33
N TRP A 217 -26.44 13.20 6.56
CA TRP A 217 -25.12 13.34 7.18
C TRP A 217 -25.12 12.77 8.60
N SER A 218 -24.28 11.75 8.85
CA SER A 218 -24.07 11.19 10.19
C SER A 218 -22.60 11.25 10.59
N ASN A 219 -22.38 11.44 11.89
CA ASN A 219 -21.07 11.32 12.54
C ASN A 219 -20.78 9.87 13.00
N GLN A 220 -21.74 8.96 12.86
CA GLN A 220 -21.56 7.57 13.28
C GLN A 220 -21.22 6.71 12.08
N LYS A 221 -20.05 6.03 12.13
CA LYS A 221 -19.57 5.16 11.05
C LYS A 221 -20.60 4.09 10.63
N LYS A 222 -21.39 3.57 11.57
CA LYS A 222 -22.41 2.54 11.32
C LYS A 222 -23.59 2.97 10.44
N ASP A 223 -23.82 4.28 10.28
CA ASP A 223 -24.94 4.79 9.47
C ASP A 223 -24.59 4.86 7.98
N TRP A 224 -23.32 4.63 7.65
CA TRP A 224 -22.77 4.62 6.31
C TRP A 224 -22.78 3.21 5.74
N SER A 225 -23.41 3.05 4.58
CA SER A 225 -23.41 1.83 3.75
C SER A 225 -22.26 1.88 2.75
N LEU A 226 -21.71 0.73 2.39
CA LEU A 226 -20.77 0.61 1.26
C LEU A 226 -21.50 0.53 -0.09
N GLU A 227 -22.79 0.20 -0.07
CA GLU A 227 -23.60 0.06 -1.28
C GLU A 227 -24.52 1.27 -1.49
N PRO A 228 -24.61 1.77 -2.74
CA PRO A 228 -25.58 2.80 -3.09
C PRO A 228 -27.01 2.25 -3.04
N SER A 229 -27.98 3.10 -2.70
CA SER A 229 -29.40 2.75 -2.84
C SER A 229 -30.28 3.96 -3.09
N ALA A 230 -31.53 3.70 -3.53
CA ALA A 230 -32.51 4.73 -3.84
C ALA A 230 -32.88 5.63 -2.64
N VAL A 231 -32.64 5.18 -1.42
CA VAL A 231 -32.91 5.93 -0.18
C VAL A 231 -31.67 6.63 0.42
N LYS A 232 -30.51 6.52 -0.24
CA LYS A 232 -29.26 7.21 0.16
C LYS A 232 -29.12 8.50 -0.63
N PHE A 233 -29.11 9.65 0.06
CA PHE A 233 -29.09 10.98 -0.55
C PHE A 233 -27.76 11.69 -0.40
N VAL A 234 -26.89 11.22 0.50
CA VAL A 234 -25.55 11.77 0.68
C VAL A 234 -24.51 10.67 0.54
N ARG A 235 -23.33 11.04 0.05
CA ARG A 235 -22.16 10.16 0.02
C ARG A 235 -20.90 10.92 0.40
N ARG A 236 -19.92 10.19 0.93
CA ARG A 236 -18.59 10.72 1.19
C ARG A 236 -17.52 9.71 0.81
N ARG A 237 -16.31 10.16 0.53
CA ARG A 237 -15.13 9.27 0.43
C ARG A 237 -13.96 9.88 1.18
N LEU A 238 -13.16 9.03 1.81
CA LEU A 238 -11.96 9.44 2.52
C LEU A 238 -10.88 9.78 1.48
N LEU A 239 -10.40 11.02 1.51
CA LEU A 239 -9.23 11.47 0.79
C LEU A 239 -8.00 11.32 1.68
N ILE A 240 -6.90 10.82 1.11
CA ILE A 240 -5.64 10.60 1.80
C ILE A 240 -4.51 11.15 0.93
N ARG A 241 -3.51 11.75 1.57
CA ARG A 241 -2.29 12.20 0.90
C ARG A 241 -1.11 12.13 1.84
N ALA A 242 -0.05 11.47 1.42
CA ALA A 242 1.20 11.43 2.15
C ALA A 242 2.10 12.64 1.84
N CYS A 243 2.76 13.15 2.88
CA CYS A 243 3.82 14.14 2.75
C CYS A 243 5.03 13.78 3.59
N VAL A 244 6.15 14.42 3.28
CA VAL A 244 7.40 14.26 4.02
C VAL A 244 8.10 15.61 4.18
N SER A 245 8.97 15.75 5.17
CA SER A 245 9.84 16.92 5.29
C SER A 245 10.95 16.89 4.25
N GLU A 246 11.35 18.06 3.77
CA GLU A 246 12.47 18.20 2.84
C GLU A 246 13.79 17.66 3.42
N ALA A 247 13.99 17.83 4.74
CA ALA A 247 15.15 17.28 5.44
C ALA A 247 15.20 15.74 5.33
N ALA A 248 14.05 15.08 5.53
CA ALA A 248 13.96 13.64 5.43
C ALA A 248 14.17 13.13 3.99
N LEU A 249 13.71 13.87 2.96
CA LEU A 249 14.02 13.54 1.55
C LEU A 249 15.51 13.64 1.25
N GLN A 250 16.18 14.63 1.82
CA GLN A 250 17.62 14.85 1.62
C GLN A 250 18.48 13.85 2.42
N GLY A 251 17.87 12.99 3.25
CA GLY A 251 18.58 12.05 4.12
C GLY A 251 19.38 12.73 5.23
N LYS A 252 19.00 13.96 5.62
CA LYS A 252 19.62 14.74 6.69
C LYS A 252 18.92 14.57 8.02
#